data_AF-A0AAE1UCF5-F1
#
_entry.id   AF-A0AAE1UCF5-F1
#
_cell.length_a   1.000
_cell.length_b   1.000
_cell.length_c   1.000
_cell.angle_alpha   90.00
_cell.angle_beta   90.00
_cell.angle_gamma   90.00
#
_symmetry.space_group_name_H-M   'P 1'
#
loop_
_entity.id
_entity.type
_entity.pdbx_description
1 polymer ?
#
loop_
_entity_poly.entity_id
_entity_poly.type
_entity_poly.pdbx_seq_one_letter_code
_entity_poly.pdbx_strand_id
1 'polypeptide(L)'
;MTMSAVYGYMVEGMGYTSLLRMCATLNINCMNSNTFIKYKNEVVSVTCEKTRAHLREESVPAIVKYYGEELDRHPDDEGILDIDVTFDGSWHTRGHTSTLGCAAVIDAHTGLVVDYDTLSKKCTMCTRMNTNLKKKKIQQEQYEEWKQKHLDQCMLNFEGSSGAMEERLAVQLWGRSTDIKVRYCTYIGDGDCSAYRALQQINNNQGPYINHQIVKEDCINHLNQVNLVNL
;
A
#
# COMPACT_ATOMS: atom_id res chain seq x y z
N MET A 1 25.99 -2.41 16.95
CA MET A 1 24.99 -1.61 16.21
C MET A 1 23.70 -2.41 16.11
N THR A 2 22.53 -1.81 16.34
CA THR A 2 21.28 -2.52 16.64
C THR A 2 20.22 -2.36 15.54
N MET A 3 19.12 -3.10 15.65
CA MET A 3 17.93 -2.93 14.80
C MET A 3 17.37 -1.50 14.90
N SER A 4 17.43 -0.85 16.07
CA SER A 4 17.02 0.55 16.26
C SER A 4 17.80 1.53 15.38
N ALA A 5 19.09 1.28 15.14
CA ALA A 5 19.87 2.09 14.22
C ALA A 5 19.39 1.95 12.77
N VAL A 6 18.98 0.73 12.36
CA VAL A 6 18.39 0.50 11.03
C VAL A 6 17.05 1.21 10.90
N TYR A 7 16.19 1.10 11.91
CA TYR A 7 14.91 1.83 11.95
C TYR A 7 15.10 3.34 11.82
N GLY A 8 15.98 3.94 12.63
CA GLY A 8 16.26 5.38 12.56
C GLY A 8 16.71 5.82 11.17
N TYR A 9 17.63 5.08 10.55
CA TYR A 9 18.07 5.41 9.19
C TYR A 9 16.95 5.26 8.15
N MET A 10 16.07 4.27 8.29
CA MET A 10 14.94 4.08 7.37
C MET A 10 13.93 5.23 7.44
N VAL A 11 13.61 5.72 8.64
CA VAL A 11 12.69 6.84 8.85
C VAL A 11 13.23 8.12 8.20
N GLU A 12 14.55 8.32 8.23
CA GLU A 12 15.24 9.43 7.55
C GLU A 12 15.41 9.21 6.03
N GLY A 13 14.82 8.15 5.46
CA GLY A 13 14.96 7.82 4.04
C GLY A 13 16.39 7.38 3.64
N MET A 14 17.22 7.00 4.61
CA MET A 14 18.61 6.60 4.39
C MET A 14 18.80 5.08 4.33
N GLY A 15 19.74 4.65 3.50
CA GLY A 15 20.12 3.24 3.34
C GLY A 15 21.43 2.85 4.01
N TYR A 16 21.82 1.58 3.82
CA TYR A 16 23.08 1.01 4.32
C TYR A 16 24.32 1.87 4.01
N THR A 17 24.41 2.45 2.82
CA THR A 17 25.56 3.29 2.43
C THR A 17 25.72 4.50 3.34
N SER A 18 24.63 5.13 3.74
CA SER A 18 24.63 6.28 4.65
C SER A 18 25.04 5.86 6.06
N LEU A 19 24.55 4.70 6.53
CA LEU A 19 24.96 4.13 7.81
C LEU A 19 26.46 3.82 7.82
N LEU A 20 26.97 3.19 6.76
CA LEU A 20 28.39 2.87 6.61
C LEU A 20 29.26 4.12 6.62
N ARG A 21 28.87 5.18 5.89
CA ARG A 21 29.59 6.47 5.87
C ARG A 21 29.62 7.13 7.24
N MET A 22 28.51 7.13 7.96
CA MET A 22 28.46 7.67 9.32
C MET A 22 29.42 6.91 10.24
N CYS A 23 29.40 5.58 10.18
CA CYS A 23 30.27 4.75 11.02
C CYS A 23 31.74 4.97 10.70
N ALA A 24 32.09 5.10 9.42
CA ALA A 24 33.44 5.45 8.99
C ALA A 24 33.87 6.84 9.50
N THR A 25 32.97 7.83 9.46
CA THR A 25 33.22 9.19 9.95
C THR A 25 33.49 9.22 11.46
N LEU A 26 32.72 8.44 12.23
CA LEU A 26 32.86 8.33 13.68
C LEU A 26 33.95 7.33 14.11
N ASN A 27 34.63 6.68 13.16
CA ASN A 27 35.59 5.61 13.41
C ASN A 27 35.04 4.47 14.30
N ILE A 28 33.80 4.05 14.02
CA ILE A 28 33.13 2.94 14.72
C ILE A 28 32.84 1.76 13.77
N ASN A 29 32.78 0.56 14.33
CA ASN A 29 32.49 -0.65 13.55
C ASN A 29 31.08 -0.63 12.97
N CYS A 30 30.99 -0.85 11.65
CA CYS A 30 29.71 -0.95 10.95
C CYS A 30 29.17 -2.38 10.92
N MET A 31 27.84 -2.55 11.05
CA MET A 31 27.22 -3.83 10.69
C MET A 31 27.46 -4.12 9.21
N ASN A 32 27.50 -5.39 8.80
CA ASN A 32 27.61 -5.74 7.39
C ASN A 32 26.26 -5.57 6.67
N SER A 33 26.29 -5.55 5.33
CA SER A 33 25.12 -5.33 4.49
C SER A 33 24.04 -6.41 4.61
N ASN A 34 24.41 -7.67 4.86
CA ASN A 34 23.45 -8.75 5.03
C ASN A 34 22.68 -8.59 6.36
N THR A 35 23.37 -8.22 7.44
CA THR A 35 22.75 -7.90 8.73
C THR A 35 21.81 -6.71 8.63
N PHE A 36 22.21 -5.65 7.91
CA PHE A 36 21.34 -4.50 7.65
C PHE A 36 20.06 -4.90 6.92
N ILE A 37 20.17 -5.69 5.85
CA ILE A 37 18.99 -6.14 5.07
C ILE A 37 18.06 -6.99 5.95
N LYS A 38 18.61 -7.89 6.77
CA LYS A 38 17.82 -8.69 7.72
C LYS A 38 17.00 -7.80 8.65
N TYR A 39 17.67 -6.87 9.35
CA TYR A 39 16.99 -5.95 10.26
C TYR A 39 16.01 -5.02 9.55
N LYS A 40 16.33 -4.56 8.34
CA LYS A 40 15.43 -3.75 7.51
C LYS A 40 14.12 -4.49 7.23
N ASN A 41 14.21 -5.76 6.84
CA ASN A 41 13.01 -6.56 6.55
C ASN A 41 12.17 -6.81 7.80
N GLU A 42 12.82 -7.09 8.93
CA GLU A 42 12.15 -7.26 10.23
C GLU A 42 11.44 -5.98 10.68
N VAL A 43 12.12 -4.83 10.59
CA VAL A 43 11.54 -3.51 10.89
C VAL A 43 10.32 -3.23 10.00
N VAL A 44 10.41 -3.48 8.69
CA VAL A 44 9.27 -3.29 7.77
C VAL A 44 8.10 -4.18 8.16
N SER A 45 8.35 -5.46 8.41
CA SER A 45 7.31 -6.42 8.81
C SER A 45 6.57 -5.96 10.06
N VAL A 46 7.31 -5.65 11.13
CA VAL A 46 6.74 -5.22 12.41
C VAL A 46 6.03 -3.87 12.27
N THR A 47 6.58 -2.93 11.51
CA THR A 47 5.95 -1.63 11.30
C THR A 47 4.62 -1.78 10.55
N CYS A 48 4.58 -2.57 9.47
CA CYS A 48 3.36 -2.81 8.72
C CYS A 48 2.28 -3.52 9.56
N GLU A 49 2.67 -4.52 10.36
CA GLU A 49 1.75 -5.21 11.27
C GLU A 49 1.18 -4.24 12.31
N LYS A 50 2.03 -3.46 12.97
CA LYS A 50 1.60 -2.47 13.97
C LYS A 50 0.74 -1.37 13.39
N THR A 51 1.07 -0.85 12.21
CA THR A 51 0.24 0.17 11.55
C THR A 51 -1.13 -0.41 11.24
N ARG A 52 -1.22 -1.62 10.67
CA ARG A 52 -2.53 -2.26 10.40
C ARG A 52 -3.33 -2.53 11.66
N ALA A 53 -2.69 -2.97 12.74
CA ALA A 53 -3.35 -3.13 14.03
C ALA A 53 -3.89 -1.78 14.55
N HIS A 54 -3.08 -0.73 14.50
CA HIS A 54 -3.50 0.62 14.90
C HIS A 54 -4.70 1.13 14.10
N LEU A 55 -4.71 0.95 12.77
CA LEU A 55 -5.88 1.35 11.96
C LEU A 55 -7.15 0.61 12.37
N ARG A 56 -7.03 -0.69 12.69
CA ARG A 56 -8.17 -1.52 13.12
C ARG A 56 -8.66 -1.22 14.53
N GLU A 57 -7.76 -0.90 15.45
CA GLU A 57 -8.06 -0.74 16.87
C GLU A 57 -8.40 0.71 17.22
N GLU A 58 -7.92 1.68 16.44
CA GLU A 58 -8.12 3.12 16.71
C GLU A 58 -8.91 3.81 15.60
N SER A 59 -8.45 3.74 14.34
CA SER A 59 -9.11 4.47 13.24
C SER A 59 -10.51 3.97 12.95
N VAL A 60 -10.69 2.65 12.76
CA VAL A 60 -11.99 2.06 12.41
C VAL A 60 -13.04 2.33 13.50
N PRO A 61 -12.77 2.11 14.81
CA PRO A 61 -13.74 2.46 15.85
C PRO A 61 -14.07 3.95 15.91
N ALA A 62 -13.10 4.83 15.69
CA ALA A 62 -13.35 6.27 15.63
C ALA A 62 -14.27 6.66 14.46
N ILE A 63 -14.08 6.03 13.29
CA ILE A 63 -14.96 6.20 12.11
C ILE A 63 -16.36 5.68 12.42
N VAL A 64 -16.49 4.46 12.96
CA VAL A 64 -17.79 3.87 13.30
C VAL A 64 -18.55 4.75 14.29
N LYS A 65 -17.85 5.28 15.30
CA LYS A 65 -18.43 6.23 16.25
C LYS A 65 -18.95 7.50 15.57
N TYR A 66 -18.15 8.12 14.71
CA TYR A 66 -18.55 9.32 13.97
C TYR A 66 -19.79 9.07 13.11
N TYR A 67 -19.83 7.96 12.38
CA TYR A 67 -20.98 7.59 11.55
C TYR A 67 -22.26 7.39 12.36
N GLY A 68 -22.16 6.74 13.52
CA GLY A 68 -23.31 6.52 14.39
C GLY A 68 -23.82 7.81 15.07
N GLU A 69 -22.91 8.68 15.52
CA GLU A 69 -23.26 9.90 16.26
C GLU A 69 -23.66 11.07 15.35
N GLU A 70 -22.95 11.29 14.25
CA GLU A 70 -23.10 12.49 13.41
C GLU A 70 -23.93 12.25 12.14
N LEU A 71 -23.96 11.00 11.65
CA LEU A 71 -24.61 10.66 10.37
C LEU A 71 -25.81 9.72 10.53
N ASP A 72 -26.08 9.24 11.75
CA ASP A 72 -27.10 8.22 12.07
C ASP A 72 -27.01 6.98 11.16
N ARG A 73 -25.78 6.61 10.79
CA ARG A 73 -25.47 5.41 10.01
C ARG A 73 -24.84 4.36 10.91
N HIS A 74 -25.50 3.22 11.02
CA HIS A 74 -25.11 2.13 11.92
C HIS A 74 -24.73 0.88 11.13
N PRO A 75 -23.92 -0.02 11.71
CA PRO A 75 -23.63 -1.31 11.10
C PRO A 75 -24.89 -2.13 10.84
N ASP A 76 -24.87 -2.93 9.78
CA ASP A 76 -25.94 -3.89 9.46
C ASP A 76 -25.96 -5.10 10.41
N ASP A 77 -26.85 -6.07 10.15
CA ASP A 77 -27.01 -7.29 10.94
C ASP A 77 -25.72 -8.16 11.01
N GLU A 78 -24.77 -7.96 10.08
CA GLU A 78 -23.48 -8.65 10.04
C GLU A 78 -22.37 -7.87 10.78
N GLY A 79 -22.74 -6.73 11.35
CA GLY A 79 -21.87 -5.80 12.03
C GLY A 79 -20.96 -5.03 11.07
N ILE A 80 -21.38 -4.84 9.81
CA ILE A 80 -20.61 -4.15 8.78
C ILE A 80 -21.20 -2.76 8.57
N LEU A 81 -20.36 -1.72 8.69
CA LEU A 81 -20.76 -0.34 8.44
C LEU A 81 -20.42 0.09 7.01
N ASP A 82 -21.40 0.68 6.31
CA ASP A 82 -21.17 1.33 5.03
C ASP A 82 -20.59 2.73 5.22
N ILE A 83 -19.41 2.96 4.63
CA ILE A 83 -18.66 4.21 4.74
C ILE A 83 -18.38 4.85 3.37
N ASP A 84 -18.06 6.13 3.41
CA ASP A 84 -17.75 6.97 2.26
C ASP A 84 -16.25 7.22 2.28
N VAL A 85 -15.57 6.92 1.19
CA VAL A 85 -14.12 6.91 1.15
C VAL A 85 -13.58 7.66 -0.04
N THR A 86 -12.42 8.26 0.17
CA THR A 86 -11.50 8.62 -0.90
C THR A 86 -10.45 7.51 -1.03
N PHE A 87 -9.90 7.35 -2.23
CA PHE A 87 -8.80 6.44 -2.48
C PHE A 87 -7.82 7.09 -3.44
N ASP A 88 -6.55 7.10 -3.05
CA ASP A 88 -5.48 7.67 -3.85
C ASP A 88 -4.22 6.81 -3.80
N GLY A 89 -3.53 6.79 -4.94
CA GLY A 89 -2.26 6.10 -5.15
C GLY A 89 -1.08 7.06 -5.11
N SER A 90 0.05 6.58 -4.63
CA SER A 90 1.32 7.29 -4.72
C SER A 90 2.42 6.37 -5.23
N TRP A 91 3.38 6.94 -5.96
CA TRP A 91 4.48 6.22 -6.59
C TRP A 91 5.82 6.78 -6.15
N HIS A 92 6.81 5.90 -6.03
CA HIS A 92 8.15 6.32 -5.62
C HIS A 92 8.79 7.34 -6.59
N THR A 93 8.48 7.24 -7.88
CA THR A 93 9.07 8.09 -8.92
C THR A 93 7.99 8.68 -9.79
N ARG A 94 8.15 9.95 -10.19
CA ARG A 94 7.26 10.59 -11.17
C ARG A 94 7.33 9.88 -12.53
N GLY A 95 6.20 9.85 -13.23
CA GLY A 95 6.06 9.21 -14.54
C GLY A 95 5.68 7.74 -14.48
N HIS A 96 5.53 7.10 -15.65
CA HIS A 96 4.92 5.78 -15.77
C HIS A 96 5.88 4.59 -15.53
N THR A 97 7.08 4.83 -15.00
CA THR A 97 8.14 3.81 -14.85
C THR A 97 8.38 3.36 -13.40
N SER A 98 7.58 3.85 -12.45
CA SER A 98 7.78 3.52 -11.04
C SER A 98 7.68 2.02 -10.77
N THR A 99 8.56 1.51 -9.91
CA THR A 99 8.60 0.09 -9.53
C THR A 99 7.94 -0.19 -8.19
N LEU A 100 7.54 0.85 -7.48
CA LEU A 100 6.92 0.79 -6.16
C LEU A 100 5.72 1.75 -6.17
N GLY A 101 4.57 1.25 -5.75
CA GLY A 101 3.35 2.03 -5.54
C GLY A 101 2.77 1.72 -4.17
N CYS A 102 2.09 2.68 -3.58
CA CYS A 102 1.26 2.49 -2.40
C CYS A 102 -0.08 3.17 -2.63
N ALA A 103 -1.13 2.71 -1.95
CA ALA A 103 -2.41 3.39 -1.94
C ALA A 103 -3.05 3.28 -0.57
N ALA A 104 -3.91 4.24 -0.26
CA ALA A 104 -4.66 4.29 0.97
C ALA A 104 -6.13 4.55 0.68
N VAL A 105 -6.99 3.94 1.50
CA VAL A 105 -8.41 4.28 1.64
C VAL A 105 -8.55 5.19 2.84
N ILE A 106 -9.16 6.35 2.64
CA ILE A 106 -9.31 7.38 3.67
C ILE A 106 -10.80 7.68 3.80
N ASP A 107 -11.30 7.61 5.02
CA ASP A 107 -12.68 7.98 5.32
C ASP A 107 -12.92 9.46 5.01
N ALA A 108 -13.97 9.74 4.24
CA ALA A 108 -14.19 11.06 3.67
C ALA A 108 -14.62 12.12 4.70
N HIS A 109 -15.19 11.70 5.83
CA HIS A 109 -15.71 12.63 6.84
C HIS A 109 -14.72 12.89 7.96
N THR A 110 -14.06 11.84 8.45
CA THR A 110 -13.09 11.95 9.54
C THR A 110 -11.68 12.27 9.05
N GLY A 111 -11.38 12.01 7.77
CA GLY A 111 -10.03 12.12 7.21
C GLY A 111 -9.06 11.06 7.73
N LEU A 112 -9.54 10.05 8.45
CA LEU A 112 -8.71 8.97 8.99
C LEU A 112 -8.44 7.92 7.92
N VAL A 113 -7.22 7.41 7.90
CA VAL A 113 -6.85 6.26 7.06
C VAL A 113 -7.57 5.01 7.59
N VAL A 114 -8.24 4.29 6.70
CA VAL A 114 -8.97 3.06 7.02
C VAL A 114 -8.11 1.83 6.73
N ASP A 115 -7.52 1.80 5.54
CA ASP A 115 -6.68 0.70 5.08
C ASP A 115 -5.66 1.20 4.06
N TYR A 116 -4.57 0.46 3.87
CA TYR A 116 -3.53 0.77 2.89
C TYR A 116 -2.79 -0.49 2.44
N ASP A 117 -2.19 -0.42 1.26
CA ASP A 117 -1.26 -1.46 0.83
C ASP A 117 -0.18 -0.94 -0.13
N THR A 118 0.81 -1.78 -0.37
CA THR A 118 1.96 -1.47 -1.23
C THR A 118 2.19 -2.57 -2.27
N LEU A 119 2.48 -2.15 -3.49
CA LEU A 119 2.85 -3.02 -4.59
C LEU A 119 4.26 -2.71 -5.08
N SER A 120 4.97 -3.76 -5.47
CA SER A 120 6.33 -3.67 -5.98
C SER A 120 6.55 -4.65 -7.13
N LYS A 121 7.14 -4.11 -8.20
CA LYS A 121 7.63 -4.84 -9.38
C LYS A 121 9.03 -5.39 -9.20
N LYS A 122 9.65 -5.18 -8.03
CA LYS A 122 11.04 -5.58 -7.79
C LYS A 122 11.24 -6.09 -6.36
N CYS A 123 11.89 -7.23 -6.25
CA CYS A 123 12.51 -7.66 -5.00
C CYS A 123 14.03 -7.58 -5.16
N THR A 124 14.70 -6.81 -4.29
CA THR A 124 16.16 -6.64 -4.31
C THR A 124 16.89 -7.98 -4.18
N MET A 125 16.37 -8.89 -3.36
CA MET A 125 16.95 -10.22 -3.15
C MET A 125 16.80 -11.09 -4.40
N CYS A 126 15.62 -11.10 -5.04
CA CYS A 126 15.40 -11.75 -6.33
C CYS A 126 16.34 -11.19 -7.40
N THR A 127 16.51 -9.87 -7.49
CA THR A 127 17.45 -9.26 -8.46
C THR A 127 18.90 -9.71 -8.21
N ARG A 128 19.33 -9.73 -6.95
CA ARG A 128 20.68 -10.18 -6.57
C ARG A 128 20.90 -11.65 -6.91
N MET A 129 19.95 -12.53 -6.56
CA MET A 129 20.07 -13.96 -6.80
C MET A 129 20.02 -14.31 -8.28
N ASN A 130 19.14 -13.65 -9.05
CA ASN A 130 19.16 -13.75 -10.51
C ASN A 130 20.49 -13.29 -11.12
N THR A 131 21.09 -12.22 -10.58
CA THR A 131 22.41 -11.76 -11.04
C THR A 131 23.50 -12.78 -10.73
N ASN A 132 23.46 -13.41 -9.55
CA ASN A 132 24.41 -14.47 -9.18
C ASN A 132 24.27 -15.69 -10.09
N LEU A 133 23.04 -16.09 -10.43
CA LEU A 133 22.76 -17.18 -11.37
C LEU A 133 23.30 -16.85 -12.76
N LYS A 134 23.00 -15.66 -13.30
CA LYS A 134 23.52 -15.19 -14.61
C LYS A 134 25.06 -15.15 -14.66
N LYS A 135 25.70 -14.81 -13.54
CA LYS A 135 27.16 -14.80 -13.40
C LYS A 135 27.76 -16.16 -13.04
N LYS A 136 26.96 -17.24 -13.06
CA LYS A 136 27.37 -18.62 -12.71
C LYS A 136 28.03 -18.73 -11.32
N LYS A 137 27.64 -17.86 -10.37
CA LYS A 137 28.12 -17.91 -8.97
C LYS A 137 27.35 -18.91 -8.11
N ILE A 138 26.15 -19.27 -8.56
CA ILE A 138 25.29 -20.29 -7.97
C ILE A 138 24.74 -21.13 -9.11
N GLN A 139 24.40 -22.38 -8.82
CA GLN A 139 23.76 -23.28 -9.78
C GLN A 139 22.24 -23.08 -9.80
N GLN A 140 21.57 -23.60 -10.83
CA GLN A 140 20.12 -23.50 -10.99
C GLN A 140 19.36 -24.12 -9.80
N GLU A 141 19.77 -25.31 -9.36
CA GLU A 141 19.19 -26.02 -8.21
C GLU A 141 19.27 -25.18 -6.92
N GLN A 142 20.43 -24.58 -6.63
CA GLN A 142 20.61 -23.71 -5.48
C GLN A 142 19.74 -22.44 -5.54
N TYR A 143 19.51 -21.92 -6.75
CA TYR A 143 18.62 -20.78 -6.95
C TYR A 143 17.16 -21.16 -6.69
N GLU A 144 16.72 -22.33 -7.14
CA GLU A 144 15.35 -22.83 -6.94
C GLU A 144 15.07 -23.11 -5.47
N GLU A 145 15.97 -23.80 -4.77
CA GLU A 145 15.87 -24.02 -3.32
C GLU A 145 15.77 -22.70 -2.54
N TRP A 146 16.61 -21.73 -2.89
CA TRP A 146 16.55 -20.40 -2.28
C TRP A 146 15.23 -19.69 -2.60
N LYS A 147 14.77 -19.76 -3.84
CA LYS A 147 13.53 -19.08 -4.28
C LYS A 147 12.33 -19.60 -3.50
N GLN A 148 12.24 -20.91 -3.27
CA GLN A 148 11.17 -21.49 -2.46
C GLN A 148 11.19 -20.96 -1.02
N LYS A 149 12.36 -20.91 -0.38
CA LYS A 149 12.52 -20.35 0.97
C LYS A 149 12.27 -18.83 1.05
N HIS A 150 12.32 -18.14 -0.09
CA HIS A 150 12.15 -16.68 -0.16
C HIS A 150 10.71 -16.23 -0.43
N LEU A 151 9.81 -17.13 -0.84
CA LEU A 151 8.44 -16.77 -1.27
C LEU A 151 7.73 -15.88 -0.24
N ASP A 152 7.74 -16.27 1.03
CA ASP A 152 7.06 -15.53 2.11
C ASP A 152 7.68 -14.17 2.43
N GLN A 153 8.91 -13.91 1.97
CA GLN A 153 9.65 -12.67 2.18
C GLN A 153 9.84 -11.88 0.89
N CYS A 154 9.22 -12.33 -0.21
CA CYS A 154 9.42 -11.76 -1.52
C CYS A 154 8.63 -10.46 -1.66
N MET A 155 9.35 -9.36 -1.92
CA MET A 155 8.72 -8.06 -2.18
C MET A 155 8.26 -7.89 -3.63
N LEU A 156 8.34 -8.94 -4.47
CA LEU A 156 7.80 -8.91 -5.82
C LEU A 156 6.36 -9.43 -5.75
N ASN A 157 5.40 -8.53 -5.72
CA ASN A 157 3.97 -8.86 -5.57
C ASN A 157 3.09 -8.26 -6.68
N PHE A 158 3.68 -7.64 -7.69
CA PHE A 158 2.96 -7.08 -8.83
C PHE A 158 3.71 -7.24 -10.15
N GLU A 159 2.96 -7.55 -11.20
CA GLU A 159 3.41 -7.58 -12.59
C GLU A 159 2.45 -6.72 -13.42
N GLY A 160 2.98 -5.82 -14.26
CA GLY A 160 2.16 -4.89 -15.05
C GLY A 160 2.74 -3.48 -15.15
N SER A 161 1.94 -2.57 -15.70
CA SER A 161 2.29 -1.14 -15.82
C SER A 161 2.22 -0.45 -14.46
N SER A 162 2.90 0.70 -14.31
CA SER A 162 2.84 1.46 -13.04
C SER A 162 1.44 2.00 -12.75
N GLY A 163 0.67 2.36 -13.80
CA GLY A 163 -0.72 2.82 -13.65
C GLY A 163 -1.65 1.69 -13.19
N ALA A 164 -1.45 0.47 -13.69
CA ALA A 164 -2.25 -0.69 -13.28
C ALA A 164 -2.04 -1.10 -11.80
N MET A 165 -1.03 -0.56 -11.11
CA MET A 165 -0.87 -0.76 -9.67
C MET A 165 -2.02 -0.18 -8.87
N GLU A 166 -2.53 0.98 -9.30
CA GLU A 166 -3.61 1.68 -8.61
C GLU A 166 -4.90 0.87 -8.67
N GLU A 167 -5.25 0.38 -9.87
CA GLU A 167 -6.37 -0.54 -10.09
C GLU A 167 -6.24 -1.81 -9.23
N ARG A 168 -5.04 -2.42 -9.22
CA ARG A 168 -4.77 -3.62 -8.42
C ARG A 168 -4.91 -3.35 -6.92
N LEU A 169 -4.40 -2.23 -6.44
CA LEU A 169 -4.49 -1.83 -5.03
C LEU A 169 -5.94 -1.58 -4.63
N ALA A 170 -6.72 -0.88 -5.45
CA ALA A 170 -8.15 -0.67 -5.20
C ALA A 170 -8.89 -2.01 -5.03
N VAL A 171 -8.70 -2.94 -5.98
CA VAL A 171 -9.30 -4.28 -5.92
C VAL A 171 -8.89 -5.03 -4.64
N GLN A 172 -7.63 -4.93 -4.21
CA GLN A 172 -7.16 -5.57 -2.96
C GLN A 172 -7.80 -4.97 -1.71
N LEU A 173 -7.87 -3.64 -1.63
CA LEU A 173 -8.38 -2.93 -0.46
C LEU A 173 -9.89 -3.11 -0.32
N TRP A 174 -10.66 -2.97 -1.41
CA TRP A 174 -12.10 -3.24 -1.39
C TRP A 174 -12.38 -4.70 -1.05
N GLY A 175 -11.62 -5.64 -1.64
CA GLY A 175 -11.84 -7.08 -1.45
C GLY A 175 -11.63 -7.59 -0.03
N ARG A 176 -10.97 -6.82 0.87
CA ARG A 176 -10.75 -7.20 2.28
C ARG A 176 -11.38 -6.26 3.31
N SER A 177 -12.09 -5.23 2.84
CA SER A 177 -12.71 -4.23 3.72
C SER A 177 -13.66 -4.83 4.75
N THR A 178 -14.44 -5.84 4.37
CA THR A 178 -15.38 -6.51 5.28
C THR A 178 -14.70 -7.26 6.42
N ASP A 179 -13.42 -7.64 6.26
CA ASP A 179 -12.63 -8.27 7.32
C ASP A 179 -12.39 -7.33 8.50
N ILE A 180 -12.44 -6.02 8.26
CA ILE A 180 -12.32 -4.96 9.27
C ILE A 180 -13.67 -4.30 9.58
N LYS A 181 -14.78 -4.97 9.25
CA LYS A 181 -16.15 -4.56 9.61
C LYS A 181 -16.63 -3.24 8.98
N VAL A 182 -16.10 -2.89 7.82
CA VAL A 182 -16.59 -1.76 7.00
C VAL A 182 -16.75 -2.16 5.53
N ARG A 183 -17.64 -1.49 4.80
CA ARG A 183 -17.76 -1.56 3.33
C ARG A 183 -17.62 -0.17 2.74
N TYR A 184 -16.84 -0.08 1.67
CA TYR A 184 -16.55 1.17 0.97
C TYR A 184 -17.61 1.40 -0.12
N CYS A 185 -18.78 1.90 0.28
CA CYS A 185 -19.96 2.02 -0.58
C CYS A 185 -19.98 3.31 -1.39
N THR A 186 -19.37 4.39 -0.90
CA THR A 186 -19.20 5.62 -1.69
C THR A 186 -17.73 5.82 -2.02
N TYR A 187 -17.40 5.91 -3.30
CA TYR A 187 -16.08 6.26 -3.81
C TYR A 187 -16.10 7.73 -4.24
N ILE A 188 -15.37 8.58 -3.53
CA ILE A 188 -15.18 9.99 -3.88
C ILE A 188 -13.83 10.12 -4.59
N GLY A 189 -13.84 10.62 -5.82
CA GLY A 189 -12.62 10.86 -6.57
C GLY A 189 -12.82 11.63 -7.87
N ASP A 190 -11.76 11.71 -8.66
CA ASP A 190 -11.78 12.49 -9.89
C ASP A 190 -12.59 11.83 -11.01
N GLY A 191 -13.02 12.62 -12.00
CA GLY A 191 -13.94 12.22 -13.07
C GLY A 191 -13.50 10.98 -13.87
N ASP A 192 -12.23 10.91 -14.26
CA ASP A 192 -11.63 9.74 -14.92
C ASP A 192 -10.84 8.90 -13.91
N CYS A 193 -11.48 7.86 -13.37
CA CYS A 193 -10.87 6.99 -12.37
C CYS A 193 -10.80 5.54 -12.86
N SER A 194 -9.60 5.09 -13.23
CA SER A 194 -9.31 3.70 -13.60
C SER A 194 -9.58 2.72 -12.45
N ALA A 195 -9.28 3.11 -11.21
CA ALA A 195 -9.55 2.32 -10.02
C ALA A 195 -11.04 2.00 -9.87
N TYR A 196 -11.92 3.00 -10.02
CA TYR A 196 -13.36 2.78 -9.95
C TYR A 196 -13.86 1.84 -11.05
N ARG A 197 -13.37 2.00 -12.30
CA ARG A 197 -13.70 1.07 -13.38
C ARG A 197 -13.26 -0.37 -13.07
N ALA A 198 -12.07 -0.53 -12.50
CA ALA A 198 -11.57 -1.84 -12.09
C ALA A 198 -12.46 -2.46 -11.00
N LEU A 199 -12.90 -1.67 -10.02
CA LEU A 199 -13.83 -2.10 -8.97
C LEU A 199 -15.17 -2.55 -9.53
N GLN A 200 -15.74 -1.79 -10.47
CA GLN A 200 -17.01 -2.14 -11.12
C GLN A 200 -16.94 -3.48 -11.85
N GLN A 201 -15.80 -3.85 -12.43
CA GLN A 201 -15.64 -5.08 -13.22
C GLN A 201 -15.45 -6.35 -12.38
N ILE A 202 -15.24 -6.22 -11.08
CA ILE A 202 -15.11 -7.36 -10.16
C ILE A 202 -16.40 -8.21 -10.17
N ASN A 203 -16.27 -9.52 -9.96
CA ASN A 203 -17.38 -10.47 -9.82
C ASN A 203 -18.41 -10.39 -10.97
N ASN A 204 -17.95 -10.40 -12.23
CA ASN A 204 -18.81 -10.30 -13.43
C ASN A 204 -19.65 -9.01 -13.46
N ASN A 205 -19.01 -7.87 -13.20
CA ASN A 205 -19.64 -6.54 -13.13
C ASN A 205 -20.61 -6.34 -11.94
N GLN A 206 -20.51 -7.17 -10.90
CA GLN A 206 -21.32 -7.00 -9.68
C GLN A 206 -20.63 -6.14 -8.63
N GLY A 207 -19.35 -5.84 -8.82
CA GLY A 207 -18.53 -5.13 -7.84
C GLY A 207 -17.98 -6.06 -6.74
N PRO A 208 -17.23 -5.51 -5.79
CA PRO A 208 -16.55 -6.30 -4.75
C PRO A 208 -17.50 -6.85 -3.68
N TYR A 209 -18.72 -6.31 -3.58
CA TYR A 209 -19.70 -6.67 -2.55
C TYR A 209 -20.94 -7.33 -3.16
N ILE A 210 -21.45 -8.37 -2.50
CA ILE A 210 -22.69 -9.03 -2.91
C ILE A 210 -23.86 -8.09 -2.57
N ASN A 211 -24.72 -7.80 -3.55
CA ASN A 211 -25.92 -6.95 -3.41
C ASN A 211 -25.68 -5.48 -2.98
N HIS A 212 -24.43 -5.02 -2.90
CA HIS A 212 -24.09 -3.64 -2.56
C HIS A 212 -23.27 -3.03 -3.70
N GLN A 213 -23.82 -1.99 -4.34
CA GLN A 213 -23.12 -1.29 -5.42
C GLN A 213 -22.30 -0.14 -4.86
N ILE A 214 -21.13 0.11 -5.46
CA ILE A 214 -20.32 1.29 -5.16
C ILE A 214 -20.91 2.48 -5.93
N VAL A 215 -21.26 3.53 -5.21
CA VAL A 215 -21.66 4.82 -5.76
C VAL A 215 -20.41 5.67 -5.96
N LYS A 216 -20.23 6.24 -7.15
CA LYS A 216 -19.16 7.23 -7.40
C LYS A 216 -19.69 8.64 -7.23
N GLU A 217 -18.95 9.44 -6.47
CA GLU A 217 -19.12 10.88 -6.38
C GLU A 217 -17.88 11.59 -6.92
N ASP A 218 -18.09 12.72 -7.60
CA ASP A 218 -17.01 13.48 -8.23
C ASP A 218 -16.53 14.62 -7.35
N CYS A 219 -15.21 14.81 -7.29
CA CYS A 219 -14.59 15.97 -6.66
C CYS A 219 -14.96 17.28 -7.39
N ILE A 220 -15.54 18.25 -6.68
CA ILE A 220 -15.99 19.55 -7.22
C ILE A 220 -14.87 20.32 -7.94
N ASN A 221 -13.62 20.20 -7.46
CA ASN A 221 -12.49 20.98 -7.98
C ASN A 221 -12.00 20.54 -9.37
N HIS A 222 -12.44 19.40 -9.91
CA HIS A 222 -12.03 18.97 -11.25
C HIS A 222 -12.88 19.59 -12.38
N LEU A 223 -14.03 20.20 -12.06
CA LEU A 223 -14.93 20.83 -13.04
C LEU A 223 -14.63 22.31 -13.33
N ASN A 224 -13.53 22.88 -12.84
CA ASN A 224 -13.14 24.26 -13.13
C ASN A 224 -12.04 24.36 -14.21
N GLN A 225 -12.29 23.82 -15.40
CA GLN A 225 -12.03 24.64 -16.59
C GLN A 225 -13.22 25.58 -16.76
N VAL A 226 -13.27 26.64 -15.94
CA VAL A 226 -14.12 27.77 -16.24
C VAL A 226 -13.57 28.37 -17.53
N ASN A 227 -14.17 28.01 -18.65
CA ASN A 227 -14.08 28.80 -19.87
C ASN A 227 -14.68 30.17 -19.53
N LEU A 228 -13.82 31.11 -19.15
CA LEU A 228 -14.13 32.54 -19.20
C LEU A 228 -14.26 32.92 -20.68
N VAL A 229 -15.39 32.54 -21.27
CA VAL A 229 -15.87 33.12 -22.52
C VAL A 229 -17.16 33.85 -22.15
N ASN A 230 -17.13 35.16 -22.36
CA ASN A 230 -18.16 36.18 -22.13
C ASN A 230 -18.04 36.95 -20.81
N LEU A 231 -17.04 37.85 -20.78
CA LEU A 231 -17.27 39.26 -20.45
C LEU A 231 -17.11 40.09 -21.72
#